data_AF-A0AAD9NIP6-F1
#
_entry.id   AF-A0AAD9NIP6-F1
#
_cell.length_a   1.000
_cell.length_b   1.000
_cell.length_c   1.000
_cell.angle_alpha   90.00
_cell.angle_beta   90.00
_cell.angle_gamma   90.00
#
_symmetry.space_group_name_H-M   'P 1'
#
loop_
_entity.id
_entity.type
_entity.pdbx_description
1 polymer ?
#
loop_
_entity_poly.entity_id
_entity_poly.type
_entity_poly.pdbx_seq_one_letter_code
_entity_poly.pdbx_strand_id
1 'polypeptide(L)'
;MASCSSHRVGRWWKHFVIILTPLVLLLPLLLIPDDKLPVKANQCLYVMLLMAVYWCTEVVSLPVTACIPIFMFPMLSILTTEEVCNQLMFGFMLPTWFLSMWISNTATTAMMLPICEAILDSLVALKQQKMAHRIETDTLNSINADKSDVETEVERKTTGDAKLDRFAKGMTLAVAYAANTGGRIDTLLDWTTIQNKIPWGIVFLMGGGFSIAKASEVSGLSDWIADGLMVMSDWPDWLMVLVICLITAFLTEITSNVATCTILMPIVSSLAEEL
;
A
#
# COMPACT_ATOMS: atom_id res chain seq x y z
N MET A 1 11.11 -43.32 29.91
CA MET A 1 10.29 -42.27 30.56
C MET A 1 11.02 -40.91 30.59
N ALA A 2 11.63 -40.43 29.49
CA ALA A 2 12.37 -39.16 29.50
C ALA A 2 12.25 -38.32 28.20
N SER A 3 11.16 -38.48 27.43
CA SER A 3 10.95 -37.72 26.19
C SER A 3 9.73 -36.77 26.24
N CYS A 4 8.95 -36.78 27.32
CA CYS A 4 7.69 -36.03 27.41
C CYS A 4 7.78 -34.67 28.16
N SER A 5 8.96 -34.26 28.65
CA SER A 5 9.15 -32.98 29.35
C SER A 5 9.66 -31.83 28.46
N SER A 6 10.35 -32.14 27.35
CA SER A 6 10.97 -31.12 26.49
C SER A 6 9.95 -30.21 25.77
N HIS A 7 8.82 -30.78 25.33
CA HIS A 7 7.75 -29.98 24.68
C HIS A 7 6.98 -29.05 25.62
N ARG A 8 7.03 -29.30 26.94
CA ARG A 8 6.31 -28.48 27.92
C ARG A 8 7.11 -27.22 28.26
N VAL A 9 8.42 -27.34 28.51
CA VAL A 9 9.30 -26.22 28.87
C VAL A 9 9.34 -25.14 27.79
N GLY A 10 9.35 -25.53 26.50
CA GLY A 10 9.30 -24.57 25.39
C GLY A 10 8.02 -23.73 25.32
N ARG A 11 6.89 -24.21 25.85
CA ARG A 11 5.63 -23.44 25.88
C ARG A 11 5.63 -22.40 27.00
N TRP A 12 6.11 -22.76 28.19
CA TRP A 12 6.22 -21.83 29.32
C TRP A 12 7.27 -20.75 29.07
N TRP A 13 8.37 -21.07 28.39
CA TRP A 13 9.36 -20.08 27.96
C TRP A 13 8.76 -19.00 27.06
N LYS A 14 7.92 -19.38 26.08
CA LYS A 14 7.23 -18.41 25.21
C LYS A 14 6.28 -17.50 25.99
N HIS A 15 5.49 -18.05 26.91
CA HIS A 15 4.60 -17.25 27.76
C HIS A 15 5.39 -16.32 28.70
N PHE A 16 6.51 -16.80 29.24
CA PHE A 16 7.41 -15.99 30.05
C PHE A 16 8.00 -14.84 29.25
N VAL A 17 8.49 -15.08 28.03
CA VAL A 17 9.01 -14.02 27.15
C VAL A 17 7.91 -13.03 26.77
N ILE A 18 6.70 -13.46 26.40
CA ILE A 18 5.59 -12.55 26.07
C ILE A 18 5.22 -11.61 27.22
N ILE A 19 5.27 -12.10 28.47
CA ILE A 19 4.91 -11.29 29.64
C ILE A 19 6.10 -10.45 30.13
N LEU A 20 7.31 -11.01 30.03
CA LEU A 20 8.52 -10.38 30.53
C LEU A 20 9.03 -9.29 29.57
N THR A 21 8.97 -9.47 28.26
CA THR A 21 9.48 -8.49 27.28
C THR A 21 8.84 -7.11 27.41
N PRO A 22 7.51 -6.94 27.43
CA PRO A 22 6.93 -5.61 27.63
C PRO A 22 7.31 -5.05 28.99
N LEU A 23 7.41 -5.87 30.04
CA LEU A 23 7.75 -5.43 31.40
C LEU A 23 9.22 -5.00 31.54
N VAL A 24 10.14 -5.72 30.88
CA VAL A 24 11.58 -5.44 30.85
C VAL A 24 11.91 -4.29 29.91
N LEU A 25 11.11 -4.04 28.87
CA LEU A 25 11.34 -2.96 27.92
C LEU A 25 10.65 -1.66 28.34
N LEU A 26 9.57 -1.76 29.13
CA LEU A 26 8.91 -0.64 29.80
C LEU A 26 9.80 -0.05 30.92
N LEU A 27 10.62 -0.87 31.58
CA LEU A 27 11.45 -0.47 32.72
C LEU A 27 12.62 0.49 32.39
N PRO A 28 13.48 0.25 31.37
CA PRO A 28 14.53 1.19 30.97
C PRO A 28 13.97 2.50 30.42
N LEU A 29 12.74 2.45 29.90
CA LEU A 29 12.18 3.53 29.09
C LEU A 29 11.41 4.55 29.94
N LEU A 30 10.89 4.13 31.10
CA LEU A 30 10.44 5.00 32.20
C LEU A 30 11.60 5.71 32.90
N LEU A 31 12.83 5.21 32.75
CA LEU A 31 14.04 5.71 33.43
C LEU A 31 14.84 6.73 32.61
N ILE A 32 14.52 6.95 31.32
CA ILE A 32 15.15 8.01 30.54
C ILE A 32 14.57 9.35 31.01
N PRO A 33 15.39 10.27 31.56
CA PRO A 33 14.91 11.58 31.97
C PRO A 33 14.40 12.37 30.76
N ASP A 34 13.26 13.06 30.91
CA ASP A 34 12.58 13.87 29.87
C ASP A 34 13.48 14.96 29.24
N ASP A 35 14.66 15.23 29.80
CA ASP A 35 15.58 16.29 29.36
C ASP A 35 16.32 16.01 28.03
N LYS A 36 16.28 14.78 27.48
CA LYS A 36 17.08 14.42 26.27
C LYS A 36 16.29 13.86 25.08
N LEU A 37 15.05 13.40 25.27
CA LEU A 37 14.26 12.76 24.21
C LEU A 37 12.78 13.15 24.36
N PRO A 38 12.07 13.57 23.30
CA PRO A 38 10.65 13.88 23.41
C PRO A 38 9.86 12.63 23.83
N VAL A 39 8.92 12.80 24.76
CA VAL A 39 8.12 11.71 25.34
C VAL A 39 7.50 10.80 24.27
N LYS A 40 7.08 11.40 23.14
CA LYS A 40 6.52 10.68 22.00
C LYS A 40 7.55 9.83 21.24
N ALA A 41 8.77 10.32 21.03
CA ALA A 41 9.85 9.55 20.40
C ALA A 41 10.21 8.34 21.27
N ASN A 42 10.24 8.52 22.59
CA ASN A 42 10.50 7.45 23.53
C ASN A 42 9.46 6.33 23.41
N GLN A 43 8.18 6.71 23.39
CA GLN A 43 7.07 5.77 23.20
C GLN A 43 7.11 5.05 21.84
N CYS A 44 7.54 5.72 20.77
CA CYS A 44 7.73 5.10 19.47
C CYS A 44 8.88 4.09 19.49
N LEU A 45 10.01 4.47 20.09
CA LEU A 45 11.20 3.61 20.27
C LEU A 45 10.86 2.35 21.08
N TYR A 46 10.03 2.48 22.11
CA TYR A 46 9.50 1.34 22.86
C TYR A 46 8.79 0.33 21.96
N VAL A 47 7.86 0.80 21.10
CA VAL A 47 7.12 -0.09 20.19
C VAL A 47 8.05 -0.72 19.16
N MET A 48 8.99 0.06 18.60
CA MET A 48 9.97 -0.44 17.63
C MET A 48 10.86 -1.54 18.22
N LEU A 49 11.41 -1.32 19.42
CA LEU A 49 12.27 -2.29 20.10
C LEU A 49 11.49 -3.53 20.56
N LEU A 50 10.24 -3.37 21.01
CA LEU A 50 9.37 -4.50 21.35
C LEU A 50 9.09 -5.37 20.13
N MET A 51 8.79 -4.75 18.98
CA MET A 51 8.60 -5.47 17.72
C MET A 51 9.89 -6.15 17.25
N ALA A 52 11.04 -5.47 17.35
CA ALA A 52 12.34 -6.04 17.02
C ALA A 52 12.62 -7.30 17.84
N VAL A 53 12.41 -7.26 19.16
CA VAL A 53 12.60 -8.43 20.03
C VAL A 53 11.65 -9.56 19.66
N TYR A 54 10.38 -9.28 19.35
CA TYR A 54 9.42 -10.31 18.93
C TYR A 54 9.74 -10.91 17.56
N TRP A 55 10.32 -10.14 16.66
CA TRP A 55 10.84 -10.67 15.39
C TRP A 55 12.09 -11.51 15.59
N CYS A 56 13.07 -11.08 16.39
CA CYS A 56 14.30 -11.85 16.65
C CYS A 56 14.03 -13.14 17.43
N THR A 57 13.06 -13.14 18.34
CA THR A 57 12.79 -14.29 19.22
C THR A 57 11.73 -15.24 18.65
N GLU A 58 11.06 -14.86 17.56
CA GLU A 58 9.96 -15.61 16.91
C GLU A 58 8.93 -16.18 17.90
N VAL A 59 8.73 -15.51 19.03
CA VAL A 59 7.82 -15.97 20.08
C VAL A 59 6.37 -15.80 19.65
N VAL A 60 6.12 -14.75 18.88
CA VAL A 60 4.84 -14.42 18.24
C VAL A 60 5.04 -14.50 16.73
N SER A 61 4.05 -15.02 15.99
CA SER A 61 4.16 -15.11 14.53
C SER A 61 4.35 -13.72 13.91
N LEU A 62 5.15 -13.62 12.85
CA LEU A 62 5.42 -12.37 12.12
C LEU A 62 4.15 -11.54 11.84
N PRO A 63 3.03 -12.10 11.34
CA PRO A 63 1.78 -11.36 11.16
C PRO A 63 1.18 -10.79 12.45
N VAL A 64 1.18 -11.56 13.54
CA VAL A 64 0.58 -11.09 14.80
C VAL A 64 1.42 -9.96 15.39
N THR A 65 2.74 -10.04 15.26
CA THR A 65 3.64 -8.95 15.64
C THR A 65 3.40 -7.71 14.80
N ALA A 66 3.16 -7.84 13.49
CA ALA A 66 2.83 -6.73 12.60
C ALA A 66 1.51 -6.01 12.95
N CYS A 67 0.62 -6.65 13.70
CA CYS A 67 -0.62 -6.02 14.20
C CYS A 67 -0.43 -5.22 15.50
N ILE A 68 0.73 -5.29 16.16
CA ILE A 68 1.01 -4.58 17.41
C ILE A 68 0.85 -3.05 17.27
N PRO A 69 1.37 -2.40 16.21
CA PRO A 69 1.16 -0.97 15.95
C PRO A 69 -0.30 -0.51 16.02
N ILE A 70 -1.24 -1.35 15.57
CA ILE A 70 -2.67 -1.06 15.52
C ILE A 70 -3.23 -0.76 16.91
N PHE A 71 -2.71 -1.42 17.94
CA PHE A 71 -3.15 -1.20 19.32
C PHE A 71 -2.23 -0.26 20.08
N MET A 72 -0.91 -0.40 19.90
CA MET A 72 0.07 0.35 20.69
C MET A 72 0.16 1.82 20.29
N PHE A 73 0.12 2.17 19.00
CA PHE A 73 0.24 3.58 18.60
C PHE A 73 -0.96 4.44 19.01
N PRO A 74 -2.22 3.96 18.89
CA PRO A 74 -3.37 4.70 19.42
C PRO A 74 -3.38 4.75 20.95
N MET A 75 -2.97 3.66 21.63
CA MET A 75 -2.89 3.63 23.09
C MET A 75 -1.87 4.61 23.65
N LEU A 76 -0.73 4.77 22.96
CA LEU A 76 0.32 5.73 23.32
C LEU A 76 0.04 7.14 22.78
N SER A 77 -1.10 7.36 22.12
CA SER A 77 -1.51 8.64 21.54
C SER A 77 -0.46 9.25 20.59
N ILE A 78 0.29 8.41 19.87
CA ILE A 78 1.27 8.83 18.85
C ILE A 78 0.56 9.07 17.52
N LEU A 79 -0.20 8.07 17.07
CA LEU A 79 -0.99 8.09 15.83
C LEU A 79 -2.44 7.73 16.14
N THR A 80 -3.36 8.27 15.34
CA THR A 80 -4.77 7.88 15.39
C THR A 80 -4.98 6.49 14.80
N THR A 81 -6.04 5.78 15.23
CA THR A 81 -6.39 4.47 14.68
C THR A 81 -6.61 4.53 13.16
N GLU A 82 -7.15 5.64 12.66
CA GLU A 82 -7.37 5.86 11.22
C GLU A 82 -6.06 5.93 10.45
N GLU A 83 -5.07 6.68 10.94
CA GLU A 83 -3.76 6.79 10.30
C GLU A 83 -3.03 5.44 10.26
N VAL A 84 -3.06 4.69 11.36
CA VAL A 84 -2.42 3.36 11.41
C VAL A 84 -3.10 2.39 10.45
N CYS A 85 -4.44 2.37 10.42
CA CYS A 85 -5.20 1.55 9.49
C CYS A 85 -4.96 1.95 8.03
N ASN A 86 -4.84 3.24 7.73
CA ASN A 86 -4.54 3.73 6.37
C ASN A 86 -3.16 3.25 5.90
N GLN A 87 -2.13 3.33 6.75
CA GLN A 87 -0.79 2.81 6.42
C GLN A 87 -0.79 1.28 6.25
N LEU A 88 -1.55 0.57 7.06
CA LEU A 88 -1.72 -0.87 6.93
C LEU A 88 -2.42 -1.23 5.61
N MET A 89 -3.51 -0.53 5.27
CA MET A 89 -4.23 -0.69 4.00
C MET A 89 -3.33 -0.40 2.80
N PHE A 90 -2.48 0.62 2.88
CA PHE A 90 -1.48 0.90 1.85
C PHE A 90 -0.52 -0.28 1.65
N GLY A 91 -0.08 -0.90 2.76
CA GLY A 91 0.69 -2.16 2.75
C GLY A 91 -0.02 -3.34 2.08
N PHE A 92 -1.35 -3.40 2.09
CA PHE A 92 -2.13 -4.40 1.35
C PHE A 92 -2.36 -4.02 -0.11
N MET A 93 -2.59 -2.74 -0.38
CA MET A 93 -2.90 -2.25 -1.71
C MET A 93 -1.73 -2.40 -2.66
N LEU A 94 -0.49 -2.14 -2.23
CA LEU A 94 0.68 -2.25 -3.11
C LEU A 94 0.90 -3.68 -3.66
N PRO A 95 0.95 -4.75 -2.83
CA PRO A 95 1.09 -6.10 -3.34
C PRO A 95 -0.15 -6.55 -4.10
N THR A 96 -1.35 -6.16 -3.66
CA THR A 96 -2.59 -6.54 -4.36
C THR A 96 -2.67 -5.91 -5.74
N TRP A 97 -2.28 -4.64 -5.88
CA TRP A 97 -2.17 -3.94 -7.16
C TRP A 97 -1.11 -4.58 -8.06
N PHE A 98 0.06 -4.92 -7.52
CA PHE A 98 1.12 -5.59 -8.27
C PHE A 98 0.72 -7.00 -8.73
N LEU A 99 0.10 -7.79 -7.83
CA LEU A 99 -0.42 -9.11 -8.16
C LEU A 99 -1.58 -9.05 -9.15
N SER A 100 -2.40 -8.00 -9.09
CA SER A 100 -3.48 -7.76 -10.05
C SER A 100 -2.97 -7.61 -11.49
N MET A 101 -1.71 -7.24 -11.72
CA MET A 101 -1.13 -7.24 -13.08
C MET A 101 -0.88 -8.65 -13.65
N TRP A 102 -0.65 -9.65 -12.79
CA TRP A 102 -0.38 -11.04 -13.18
C TRP A 102 -1.55 -12.00 -12.95
N ILE A 103 -2.55 -11.58 -12.18
CA ILE A 103 -3.85 -12.24 -12.06
C ILE A 103 -4.71 -11.84 -13.26
N SER A 104 -5.48 -12.79 -13.80
CA SER A 104 -6.35 -12.54 -14.95
C SER A 104 -7.41 -11.46 -14.67
N ASN A 105 -7.13 -10.23 -15.08
CA ASN A 105 -8.10 -9.13 -15.24
C ASN A 105 -9.08 -9.37 -16.40
N THR A 106 -8.94 -10.48 -17.14
CA THR A 106 -9.82 -10.90 -18.24
C THR A 106 -11.28 -11.08 -17.80
N ALA A 107 -11.54 -11.48 -16.55
CA ALA A 107 -12.90 -11.58 -16.01
C ALA A 107 -13.57 -10.19 -15.88
N THR A 108 -12.83 -9.17 -15.46
CA THR A 108 -13.31 -7.78 -15.37
C THR A 108 -13.54 -7.19 -16.76
N THR A 109 -12.65 -7.44 -17.72
CA THR A 109 -12.84 -7.03 -19.12
C THR A 109 -14.05 -7.71 -19.75
N ALA A 110 -14.23 -9.02 -19.57
CA ALA A 110 -15.39 -9.76 -20.08
C ALA A 110 -16.72 -9.27 -19.47
N MET A 111 -16.70 -8.80 -18.22
CA MET A 111 -17.87 -8.19 -17.56
C MET A 111 -18.08 -6.71 -17.94
N MET A 112 -17.02 -5.98 -18.30
CA MET A 112 -17.09 -4.55 -18.64
C MET A 112 -17.37 -4.30 -20.13
N LEU A 113 -16.98 -5.22 -21.02
CA LEU A 113 -17.26 -5.15 -22.47
C LEU A 113 -18.76 -5.00 -22.79
N PRO A 114 -19.66 -5.85 -22.25
CA PRO A 114 -21.10 -5.69 -22.51
C PRO A 114 -21.69 -4.42 -21.89
N ILE A 115 -21.11 -3.91 -20.79
CA ILE A 115 -21.53 -2.64 -20.18
C ILE A 115 -21.15 -1.46 -21.08
N CYS A 116 -19.94 -1.46 -21.65
CA CYS A 116 -19.50 -0.43 -22.59
C CYS A 116 -20.33 -0.41 -23.87
N GLU A 117 -20.67 -1.59 -24.42
CA GLU A 117 -21.55 -1.70 -25.58
C GLU A 117 -22.96 -1.20 -25.27
N ALA A 118 -23.55 -1.59 -24.14
CA ALA A 118 -24.87 -1.13 -23.73
C ALA A 118 -24.93 0.41 -23.52
N ILE A 119 -23.87 1.01 -22.98
CA ILE A 119 -23.76 2.47 -22.84
C ILE A 119 -23.65 3.12 -24.22
N LEU A 120 -22.85 2.55 -25.12
CA LEU A 120 -22.69 3.09 -26.47
C LEU A 120 -24.03 3.08 -27.24
N ASP A 121 -24.77 1.98 -27.17
CA ASP A 121 -26.10 1.86 -27.77
C ASP A 121 -27.09 2.85 -27.17
N SER A 122 -27.04 3.05 -25.85
CA SER A 122 -27.87 4.05 -25.16
C SER A 122 -27.55 5.47 -25.63
N LEU A 123 -26.27 5.80 -25.85
CA LEU A 123 -25.85 7.11 -26.35
C LEU A 123 -26.27 7.34 -27.81
N VAL A 124 -26.19 6.30 -28.65
CA VAL A 124 -26.65 6.34 -30.05
C VAL A 124 -28.18 6.51 -30.11
N ALA A 125 -28.93 5.77 -29.29
CA ALA A 125 -30.38 5.89 -29.20
C ALA A 125 -30.82 7.29 -28.73
N LEU A 126 -30.18 7.85 -27.70
CA LEU A 126 -30.43 9.22 -27.23
C LEU A 126 -30.13 10.26 -28.31
N LYS A 127 -29.10 10.04 -29.13
CA LYS A 127 -28.76 10.93 -30.24
C LYS A 127 -29.83 10.88 -31.33
N GLN A 128 -30.31 9.69 -31.69
CA GLN A 128 -31.40 9.52 -32.65
C GLN A 128 -32.70 10.16 -32.16
N GLN A 129 -33.05 10.02 -30.88
CA GLN A 129 -34.22 10.69 -30.29
C GLN A 129 -34.09 12.21 -30.32
N LYS A 130 -32.95 12.75 -29.87
CA LYS A 130 -32.70 14.21 -29.95
C LYS A 130 -32.75 14.71 -31.38
N MET A 131 -32.27 13.92 -32.34
CA MET A 131 -32.33 14.26 -33.76
C MET A 131 -33.75 14.20 -34.32
N ALA A 132 -34.55 13.19 -33.96
CA ALA A 132 -35.95 13.07 -34.37
C ALA A 132 -36.81 14.21 -33.79
N HIS A 133 -36.64 14.51 -32.50
CA HIS A 133 -37.30 15.66 -31.87
C HIS A 133 -36.87 16.98 -32.49
N ARG A 134 -35.57 17.13 -32.82
CA ARG A 134 -35.07 18.35 -33.47
C ARG A 134 -35.64 18.48 -34.89
N ILE A 135 -35.73 17.39 -35.66
CA ILE A 135 -36.41 17.38 -36.97
C ILE A 135 -37.89 17.75 -36.84
N GLU A 136 -38.61 17.23 -35.85
CA GLU A 136 -40.01 17.60 -35.61
C GLU A 136 -40.15 19.10 -35.26
N THR A 137 -39.24 19.61 -34.43
CA THR A 137 -39.18 21.04 -34.07
C THR A 137 -38.80 21.91 -35.28
N ASP A 138 -37.87 21.44 -36.11
CA ASP A 138 -37.44 22.09 -37.35
C ASP A 138 -38.53 22.03 -38.41
N THR A 139 -39.34 20.96 -38.48
CA THR A 139 -40.50 20.93 -39.38
C THR A 139 -41.56 21.93 -38.97
N LEU A 140 -41.79 22.13 -37.67
CA LEU A 140 -42.68 23.19 -37.15
C LEU A 140 -42.10 24.59 -37.41
N ASN A 141 -40.78 24.75 -37.32
CA ASN A 141 -40.09 26.02 -37.58
C ASN A 141 -39.85 26.29 -39.07
N SER A 142 -39.81 25.28 -39.94
CA SER A 142 -39.62 25.38 -41.40
C SER A 142 -40.83 25.96 -42.13
N ILE A 143 -41.96 26.12 -41.42
CA ILE A 143 -43.06 26.97 -41.86
C ILE A 143 -42.62 28.46 -41.84
N ASN A 144 -41.50 28.81 -41.19
CA ASN A 144 -41.06 30.19 -40.95
C ASN A 144 -39.56 30.52 -41.14
N ALA A 145 -38.67 29.66 -41.67
CA ALA A 145 -37.25 30.04 -41.75
C ALA A 145 -36.44 29.54 -42.96
N ASP A 146 -35.39 30.33 -43.22
CA ASP A 146 -34.55 30.52 -44.41
C ASP A 146 -33.47 29.44 -44.65
N LYS A 147 -32.92 29.41 -45.87
CA LYS A 147 -32.00 28.38 -46.41
C LYS A 147 -30.59 28.35 -45.81
N SER A 148 -30.19 29.35 -45.02
CA SER A 148 -28.83 29.52 -44.49
C SER A 148 -28.50 28.66 -43.26
N ASP A 149 -29.50 28.22 -42.51
CA ASP A 149 -29.32 27.41 -41.30
C ASP A 149 -28.98 25.94 -41.61
N VAL A 150 -29.38 25.45 -42.80
CA VAL A 150 -29.29 24.02 -43.17
C VAL A 150 -27.85 23.56 -43.42
N GLU A 151 -26.99 24.37 -44.04
CA GLU A 151 -25.58 24.00 -44.29
C GLU A 151 -24.76 23.96 -42.99
N THR A 152 -25.04 24.88 -42.06
CA THR A 152 -24.38 24.95 -40.74
C THR A 152 -24.81 23.78 -39.83
N GLU A 153 -26.08 23.36 -39.91
CA GLU A 153 -26.62 22.21 -39.19
C GLU A 153 -25.99 20.89 -39.69
N VAL A 154 -25.83 20.73 -41.02
CA VAL A 154 -25.21 19.55 -41.64
C VAL A 154 -23.72 19.43 -41.25
N GLU A 155 -22.98 20.54 -41.21
CA GLU A 155 -21.57 20.53 -40.80
C GLU A 155 -21.39 20.23 -39.29
N ARG A 156 -22.29 20.75 -38.43
CA ARG A 156 -22.35 20.40 -36.99
C ARG A 156 -22.73 18.93 -36.77
N LYS A 157 -23.64 18.37 -37.55
CA LYS A 157 -24.09 16.97 -37.48
C LYS A 157 -22.97 16.00 -37.84
N THR A 158 -22.27 16.28 -38.95
CA THR A 158 -21.11 15.52 -39.42
C THR A 158 -19.95 15.57 -38.42
N THR A 159 -19.71 16.73 -37.81
CA THR A 159 -18.69 16.90 -36.76
C THR A 159 -19.07 16.19 -35.45
N GLY A 160 -20.36 16.17 -35.10
CA GLY A 160 -20.89 15.49 -33.90
C GLY A 160 -20.90 13.97 -34.01
N ASP A 161 -21.18 13.41 -35.21
CA ASP A 161 -21.02 11.99 -35.50
C ASP A 161 -19.55 11.56 -35.43
N ALA A 162 -18.64 12.37 -36.01
CA ALA A 162 -17.20 12.10 -35.93
C ALA A 162 -16.65 12.18 -34.48
N LYS A 163 -17.19 13.06 -33.62
CA LYS A 163 -16.81 13.12 -32.20
C LYS A 163 -17.31 11.91 -31.40
N LEU A 164 -18.55 11.46 -31.66
CA LEU A 164 -19.11 10.28 -31.00
C LEU A 164 -18.36 9.01 -31.42
N ASP A 165 -18.01 8.89 -32.69
CA ASP A 165 -17.20 7.78 -33.23
C ASP A 165 -15.78 7.78 -32.65
N ARG A 166 -15.14 8.96 -32.51
CA ARG A 166 -13.84 9.08 -31.82
C ARG A 166 -13.93 8.72 -30.34
N PHE A 167 -15.01 9.10 -29.67
CA PHE A 167 -15.24 8.75 -28.27
C PHE A 167 -15.50 7.24 -28.09
N ALA A 168 -16.30 6.64 -28.97
CA ALA A 168 -16.54 5.19 -29.01
C ALA A 168 -15.23 4.42 -29.26
N LYS A 169 -14.48 4.80 -30.30
CA LYS A 169 -13.14 4.26 -30.59
C LYS A 169 -12.19 4.45 -29.42
N GLY A 170 -12.26 5.59 -28.71
CA GLY A 170 -11.48 5.86 -27.50
C GLY A 170 -11.83 4.94 -26.33
N MET A 171 -13.11 4.71 -26.06
CA MET A 171 -13.54 3.74 -25.03
C MET A 171 -13.13 2.32 -25.39
N THR A 172 -13.35 1.88 -26.63
CA THR A 172 -12.96 0.53 -27.06
C THR A 172 -11.44 0.34 -27.05
N LEU A 173 -10.65 1.36 -27.43
CA LEU A 173 -9.18 1.31 -27.31
C LEU A 173 -8.73 1.30 -25.85
N ALA A 174 -9.36 2.09 -24.97
CA ALA A 174 -9.02 2.12 -23.55
C ALA A 174 -9.31 0.77 -22.88
N VAL A 175 -10.44 0.14 -23.21
CA VAL A 175 -10.79 -1.22 -22.76
C VAL A 175 -9.82 -2.25 -23.33
N ALA A 176 -9.45 -2.15 -24.61
CA ALA A 176 -8.46 -3.04 -25.23
C ALA A 176 -7.04 -2.85 -24.66
N TYR A 177 -6.63 -1.62 -24.33
CA TYR A 177 -5.35 -1.32 -23.71
C TYR A 177 -5.29 -1.81 -22.26
N ALA A 178 -6.37 -1.62 -21.48
CA ALA A 178 -6.52 -2.20 -20.15
C ALA A 178 -6.55 -3.73 -20.16
N ALA A 179 -7.00 -4.35 -21.27
CA ALA A 179 -6.97 -5.80 -21.46
C ALA A 179 -5.60 -6.32 -21.90
N ASN A 180 -4.78 -5.51 -22.59
CA ASN A 180 -3.49 -5.93 -23.14
C ASN A 180 -2.33 -5.84 -22.13
N THR A 181 -2.54 -5.28 -20.94
CA THR A 181 -1.56 -5.35 -19.84
C THR A 181 -1.51 -6.72 -19.15
N GLY A 182 -2.41 -7.66 -19.51
CA GLY A 182 -2.38 -9.06 -19.06
C GLY A 182 -2.67 -10.00 -20.23
N GLY A 183 -1.61 -10.62 -20.78
CA GLY A 183 -1.65 -11.37 -22.03
C GLY A 183 -2.54 -12.63 -22.07
N ARG A 184 -2.82 -13.03 -23.32
CA ARG A 184 -3.45 -14.29 -23.80
C ARG A 184 -2.91 -15.54 -23.07
N ILE A 185 -3.79 -16.56 -22.91
CA ILE A 185 -3.59 -17.93 -22.38
C ILE A 185 -3.97 -18.04 -20.88
N ASP A 186 -4.43 -19.23 -20.45
CA ASP A 186 -4.84 -19.60 -19.09
C ASP A 186 -4.09 -18.83 -18.00
N THR A 187 -4.81 -18.39 -16.96
CA THR A 187 -4.25 -17.71 -15.78
C THR A 187 -2.87 -18.26 -15.42
N LEU A 188 -1.82 -17.45 -15.58
CA LEU A 188 -0.45 -17.87 -15.24
C LEU A 188 -0.36 -18.24 -13.74
N LEU A 189 -1.22 -17.62 -12.91
CA LEU A 189 -1.51 -17.98 -11.53
C LEU A 189 -3.03 -18.03 -11.27
N ASP A 190 -3.50 -19.17 -10.76
CA ASP A 190 -4.85 -19.29 -10.19
C ASP A 190 -4.95 -18.63 -8.81
N TRP A 191 -6.13 -18.09 -8.48
CA TRP A 191 -6.42 -17.53 -7.15
C TRP A 191 -6.14 -18.52 -6.03
N THR A 192 -6.43 -19.81 -6.24
CA THR A 192 -6.15 -20.87 -5.27
C THR A 192 -4.65 -21.07 -5.05
N THR A 193 -3.83 -20.93 -6.10
CA THR A 193 -2.37 -20.98 -6.00
C THR A 193 -1.83 -19.78 -5.24
N ILE A 194 -2.37 -18.59 -5.51
CA ILE A 194 -2.02 -17.33 -4.83
C ILE A 194 -2.39 -17.40 -3.35
N GLN A 195 -3.65 -17.72 -3.05
CA GLN A 195 -4.14 -17.77 -1.67
C GLN A 195 -3.31 -18.73 -0.81
N ASN A 196 -2.87 -19.85 -1.38
CA ASN A 196 -2.08 -20.86 -0.68
C ASN A 196 -0.57 -20.57 -0.65
N LYS A 197 -0.01 -19.91 -1.68
CA LYS A 197 1.44 -19.65 -1.75
C LYS A 197 1.85 -18.28 -1.24
N ILE A 198 0.95 -17.30 -1.23
CA ILE A 198 1.28 -15.96 -0.76
C ILE A 198 1.39 -15.97 0.76
N PRO A 199 2.54 -15.55 1.31
CA PRO A 199 2.69 -15.36 2.74
C PRO A 199 1.98 -14.05 3.13
N TRP A 200 0.67 -14.12 3.34
CA TRP A 200 -0.16 -12.96 3.76
C TRP A 200 0.39 -12.26 5.00
N GLY A 201 1.11 -13.00 5.86
CA GLY A 201 1.79 -12.41 7.01
C GLY A 201 2.90 -11.41 6.64
N ILE A 202 3.58 -11.60 5.51
CA ILE A 202 4.58 -10.65 4.99
C ILE A 202 3.89 -9.39 4.43
N VAL A 203 2.71 -9.55 3.84
CA VAL A 203 1.90 -8.40 3.39
C VAL A 203 1.43 -7.56 4.59
N PHE A 204 0.95 -8.21 5.66
CA PHE A 204 0.65 -7.55 6.94
C PHE A 204 1.88 -6.84 7.52
N LEU A 205 3.04 -7.49 7.48
CA LEU A 205 4.31 -6.96 7.97
C LEU A 205 4.72 -5.68 7.26
N MET A 206 4.52 -5.60 5.94
CA MET A 206 4.82 -4.41 5.17
C MET A 206 3.98 -3.19 5.60
N GLY A 207 2.66 -3.39 5.81
CA GLY A 207 1.79 -2.31 6.31
C GLY A 207 2.11 -1.89 7.76
N GLY A 208 2.50 -2.85 8.61
CA GLY A 208 3.06 -2.55 9.94
C GLY A 208 4.33 -1.70 9.85
N GLY A 209 5.21 -1.99 8.89
CA GLY A 209 6.42 -1.22 8.63
C GLY A 209 6.16 0.23 8.20
N PHE A 210 5.17 0.46 7.34
CA PHE A 210 4.77 1.83 6.97
C PHE A 210 4.21 2.61 8.16
N SER A 211 3.46 1.93 9.05
CA SER A 211 2.98 2.58 10.28
C SER A 211 4.12 2.95 11.23
N ILE A 212 5.18 2.14 11.31
CA ILE A 212 6.38 2.45 12.10
C ILE A 212 7.11 3.63 11.49
N ALA A 213 7.36 3.63 10.18
CA ALA A 213 8.01 4.74 9.49
C ALA A 213 7.26 6.06 9.75
N LYS A 214 5.92 6.07 9.62
CA LYS A 214 5.14 7.27 9.93
C LYS A 214 5.18 7.63 11.41
N ALA A 215 5.16 6.64 12.31
CA ALA A 215 5.29 6.86 13.74
C ALA A 215 6.63 7.49 14.11
N SER A 216 7.73 7.05 13.50
CA SER A 216 9.08 7.57 13.74
C SER A 216 9.20 9.03 13.32
N GLU A 217 8.59 9.40 12.19
CA GLU A 217 8.53 10.78 11.69
C GLU A 217 7.70 11.69 12.63
N VAL A 218 6.46 11.31 12.96
CA VAL A 218 5.56 12.16 13.78
C VAL A 218 5.97 12.25 15.25
N SER A 219 6.74 11.27 15.73
CA SER A 219 7.23 11.24 17.11
C SER A 219 8.52 12.05 17.30
N GLY A 220 9.19 12.46 16.22
CA GLY A 220 10.52 13.08 16.26
C GLY A 220 11.63 12.09 16.62
N LEU A 221 11.36 10.78 16.53
CA LEU A 221 12.37 9.75 16.76
C LEU A 221 13.38 9.71 15.61
N SER A 222 12.94 9.96 14.37
CA SER A 222 13.81 10.11 13.20
C SER A 222 14.87 11.18 13.45
N ASP A 223 14.45 12.33 13.94
CA ASP A 223 15.28 13.52 14.13
C ASP A 223 16.31 13.28 15.24
N TRP A 224 15.89 12.62 16.32
CA TRP A 224 16.82 12.25 17.40
C TRP A 224 17.86 11.20 16.96
N ILE A 225 17.46 10.23 16.14
CA ILE A 225 18.39 9.25 15.58
C ILE A 225 19.39 9.96 14.66
N ALA A 226 18.90 10.87 13.80
CA ALA A 226 19.68 11.74 12.93
C ALA A 226 20.73 12.57 13.72
N ASP A 227 20.30 13.30 14.77
CA ASP A 227 21.18 14.07 15.65
C ASP A 227 22.30 13.20 16.27
N GLY A 228 21.98 11.97 16.67
CA GLY A 228 22.97 11.01 17.19
C GLY A 228 23.97 10.53 16.14
N LEU A 229 23.57 10.50 14.87
CA LEU A 229 24.39 10.13 13.72
C LEU A 229 25.18 11.30 13.14
N MET A 230 24.93 12.56 13.53
CA MET A 230 25.82 13.69 13.20
C MET A 230 27.26 13.44 13.64
N VAL A 231 27.49 12.64 14.68
CA VAL A 231 28.85 12.20 15.12
C VAL A 231 29.57 11.38 14.03
N MET A 232 28.82 10.75 13.12
CA MET A 232 29.33 10.01 11.97
C MET A 232 29.39 10.84 10.68
N SER A 233 28.93 12.10 10.66
CA SER A 233 28.90 12.96 9.45
C SER A 233 30.32 13.22 8.88
N ASP A 234 31.35 13.20 9.72
CA ASP A 234 32.74 13.38 9.27
C ASP A 234 33.32 12.13 8.56
N TRP A 235 32.60 11.01 8.49
CA TRP A 235 33.09 9.77 7.89
C TRP A 235 32.92 9.78 6.37
N PRO A 236 33.86 9.20 5.60
CA PRO A 236 33.71 9.13 4.15
C PRO A 236 32.54 8.20 3.74
N ASP A 237 31.77 8.59 2.72
CA ASP A 237 30.52 7.93 2.28
C ASP A 237 30.67 6.41 2.10
N TRP A 238 31.80 5.97 1.52
CA TRP A 238 32.07 4.54 1.29
C TRP A 238 32.17 3.75 2.61
N LEU A 239 32.67 4.37 3.67
CA LEU A 239 32.82 3.75 4.98
C LEU A 239 31.47 3.64 5.69
N MET A 240 30.60 4.65 5.57
CA MET A 240 29.23 4.59 6.08
C MET A 240 28.45 3.45 5.44
N VAL A 241 28.45 3.37 4.10
CA VAL A 241 27.77 2.30 3.38
C VAL A 241 28.32 0.92 3.80
N LEU A 242 29.65 0.78 3.92
CA LEU A 242 30.27 -0.46 4.35
C LEU A 242 29.85 -0.89 5.77
N VAL A 243 29.78 0.05 6.72
CA VAL A 243 29.31 -0.22 8.09
C VAL A 243 27.83 -0.62 8.11
N ILE A 244 26.97 0.11 7.38
CA ILE A 244 25.54 -0.22 7.27
C ILE A 244 25.36 -1.61 6.65
N CYS A 245 26.11 -1.95 5.60
CA CYS A 245 26.07 -3.26 4.98
C CYS A 245 26.52 -4.37 5.94
N LEU A 246 27.58 -4.15 6.73
CA LEU A 246 28.05 -5.13 7.72
C LEU A 246 27.05 -5.35 8.84
N ILE A 247 26.45 -4.27 9.38
CA ILE A 247 25.40 -4.36 10.40
C ILE A 247 24.19 -5.10 9.83
N THR A 248 23.76 -4.75 8.62
CA THR A 248 22.64 -5.41 7.94
C THR A 248 22.91 -6.90 7.73
N ALA A 249 24.11 -7.26 7.24
CA ALA A 249 24.49 -8.65 7.01
C ALA A 249 24.48 -9.47 8.31
N PHE A 250 24.97 -8.91 9.41
CA PHE A 250 24.90 -9.57 10.72
C PHE A 250 23.45 -9.71 11.22
N LEU A 251 22.63 -8.67 11.05
CA LEU A 251 21.22 -8.71 11.45
C LEU A 251 20.39 -9.70 10.62
N THR A 252 20.71 -9.91 9.35
CA THR A 252 20.01 -10.91 8.49
C THR A 252 20.32 -12.36 8.86
N GLU A 253 21.40 -12.64 9.58
CA GLU A 253 21.69 -13.98 10.11
C GLU A 253 20.83 -14.30 11.35
N ILE A 254 20.46 -13.28 12.11
CA ILE A 254 19.69 -13.43 13.36
C ILE A 254 18.19 -13.30 13.11
N THR A 255 17.81 -12.49 12.11
CA THR A 255 16.44 -12.03 11.90
C THR A 255 16.03 -12.19 10.44
N SER A 256 14.74 -12.47 10.18
CA SER A 256 14.23 -12.56 8.81
C SER A 256 14.50 -11.29 7.99
N ASN A 257 14.83 -11.46 6.71
CA ASN A 257 15.15 -10.37 5.79
C ASN A 257 14.10 -9.25 5.79
N VAL A 258 12.81 -9.61 5.85
CA VAL A 258 11.73 -8.61 5.81
C VAL A 258 11.70 -7.78 7.11
N ALA A 259 11.82 -8.42 8.27
CA ALA A 259 11.85 -7.72 9.55
C ALA A 259 13.09 -6.80 9.66
N THR A 260 14.24 -7.26 9.19
CA THR A 260 15.48 -6.45 9.13
C THR A 260 15.28 -5.21 8.25
N CYS A 261 14.69 -5.36 7.05
CA CYS A 261 14.33 -4.22 6.20
C CYS A 261 13.36 -3.25 6.89
N THR A 262 12.34 -3.77 7.59
CA THR A 262 11.35 -2.93 8.27
C THR A 262 11.94 -2.09 9.40
N ILE A 263 12.93 -2.61 10.15
CA ILE A 263 13.61 -1.85 11.22
C ILE A 263 14.59 -0.84 10.63
N LEU A 264 15.38 -1.26 9.63
CA LEU A 264 16.48 -0.46 9.12
C LEU A 264 16.04 0.63 8.13
N MET A 265 14.93 0.43 7.42
CA MET A 265 14.48 1.38 6.39
C MET A 265 14.24 2.80 6.95
N PRO A 266 13.53 3.01 8.08
CA PRO A 266 13.39 4.35 8.66
C PRO A 266 14.74 4.97 9.06
N ILE A 267 15.64 4.17 9.65
CA ILE A 267 16.95 4.64 10.12
C ILE A 267 17.83 5.07 8.94
N VAL A 268 17.89 4.24 7.89
CA VAL A 268 18.66 4.54 6.68
C VAL A 268 18.07 5.73 5.94
N SER A 269 16.74 5.89 5.94
CA SER A 269 16.07 7.05 5.35
C SER A 269 16.46 8.35 6.06
N SER A 270 16.42 8.36 7.39
CA SER A 270 16.84 9.54 8.18
C SER A 270 18.31 9.88 7.96
N LEU A 271 19.18 8.87 7.89
CA LEU A 271 20.60 9.05 7.59
C LEU A 271 20.86 9.62 6.19
N ALA A 272 20.04 9.23 5.21
CA ALA A 272 20.18 9.67 3.83
C ALA A 272 19.75 11.14 3.61
N GLU A 273 18.88 11.69 4.47
CA GLU A 273 18.44 13.09 4.38
C GLU A 273 19.48 14.08 4.92
N GLU A 274 20.45 13.60 5.71
CA GLU A 274 21.42 14.42 6.43
C GLU A 274 22.82 14.42 5.82
N LEU A 275 23.06 13.52 4.85
CA LEU A 275 24.22 13.48 3.94
C LEU A 275 24.06 14.49 2.81
#